data_AF-A0A6B2YPL8-F1
#
_entry.id   AF-A0A6B2YPL8-F1
#
_cell.length_a   1.000
_cell.length_b   1.000
_cell.length_c   1.000
_cell.angle_alpha   90.00
_cell.angle_beta   90.00
_cell.angle_gamma   90.00
#
_symmetry.space_group_name_H-M   'P 1'
#
loop_
_entity.id
_entity.type
_entity.pdbx_description
1 polymer ?
#
loop_
_entity_poly.entity_id
_entity_poly.type
_entity_poly.pdbx_seq_one_letter_code
_entity_poly.pdbx_strand_id
1 'polypeptide(L)'
;MAGDPNNTKVRYDSVQEMANRIRQVSANIAKDLDEMDAALKVVTGTWDGEAHAEYVILQGKYKKRADDMHLRLKSVAQIIENGKDSYRSTDVKSSRLFTEAF
;
A
#
# COMPACT_ATOMS: atom_id res chain seq x y z
N MET A 1 6.24 -20.78 -27.24
CA MET A 1 6.60 -19.47 -26.64
C MET A 1 6.98 -19.70 -25.19
N ALA A 2 8.16 -20.27 -24.94
CA ALA A 2 8.70 -20.42 -23.59
C ALA A 2 9.11 -19.02 -23.09
N GLY A 3 8.75 -18.69 -21.85
CA GLY A 3 8.94 -17.36 -21.28
C GLY A 3 10.39 -16.88 -21.40
N ASP A 4 10.59 -15.79 -22.13
CA ASP A 4 11.89 -15.14 -22.25
C ASP A 4 12.35 -14.67 -20.84
N PRO A 5 13.48 -15.18 -20.33
CA PRO A 5 13.97 -14.84 -18.99
C PRO A 5 14.26 -13.34 -18.82
N ASN A 6 14.55 -12.61 -19.90
CA ASN A 6 14.71 -11.15 -19.86
C ASN A 6 13.37 -10.45 -19.65
N ASN A 7 12.29 -10.97 -20.25
CA ASN A 7 10.95 -10.43 -20.05
C ASN A 7 10.47 -10.65 -18.61
N THR A 8 10.70 -11.84 -18.05
CA THR A 8 10.31 -12.13 -16.66
C THR A 8 11.10 -11.28 -15.66
N LYS A 9 12.41 -11.07 -15.87
CA LYS A 9 13.25 -10.21 -15.01
C LYS A 9 12.81 -8.74 -15.02
N VAL A 10 12.58 -8.15 -16.20
CA VAL A 10 12.10 -6.77 -16.35
C VAL A 10 10.71 -6.59 -15.69
N ARG A 11 9.85 -7.60 -15.78
CA ARG A 11 8.56 -7.61 -15.08
C ARG A 11 8.72 -7.69 -13.56
N TYR A 12 9.70 -8.42 -13.03
CA TYR A 12 9.94 -8.46 -11.58
C TYR A 12 10.44 -7.14 -11.02
N ASP A 13 11.37 -6.48 -11.71
CA ASP A 13 11.92 -5.20 -11.28
C ASP A 13 10.82 -4.12 -11.29
N SER A 14 9.99 -4.08 -12.34
CA SER A 14 8.84 -3.15 -12.41
C SER A 14 7.74 -3.42 -11.37
N VAL A 15 7.48 -4.68 -11.02
CA VAL A 15 6.53 -5.05 -9.94
C VAL A 15 7.07 -4.62 -8.57
N GLN A 16 8.38 -4.81 -8.33
CA GLN A 16 9.01 -4.38 -7.09
C GLN A 16 9.00 -2.85 -6.95
N GLU A 17 9.30 -2.13 -8.03
CA GLU A 17 9.21 -0.67 -8.07
C GLU A 17 7.79 -0.19 -7.79
N MET A 18 6.77 -0.84 -8.37
CA MET A 18 5.37 -0.50 -8.12
C MET A 18 4.99 -0.69 -6.64
N ALA A 19 5.37 -1.82 -6.04
CA ALA A 19 5.14 -2.08 -4.61
C ALA A 19 5.82 -1.01 -3.74
N ASN A 20 7.04 -0.62 -4.07
CA ASN A 20 7.78 0.43 -3.36
C ASN A 20 7.08 1.81 -3.50
N ARG A 21 6.62 2.16 -4.70
CA ARG A 21 5.85 3.41 -4.92
C ARG A 21 4.55 3.42 -4.12
N ILE A 22 3.84 2.30 -4.04
CA ILE A 22 2.60 2.20 -3.25
C ILE A 22 2.90 2.39 -1.75
N ARG A 23 3.98 1.79 -1.23
CA ARG A 23 4.41 2.01 0.16
C ARG A 23 4.74 3.48 0.41
N GLN A 24 5.44 4.13 -0.51
CA GLN A 24 5.78 5.54 -0.39
C GLN A 24 4.53 6.44 -0.40
N VAL A 25 3.58 6.20 -1.31
CA VAL A 25 2.30 6.92 -1.35
C VAL A 25 1.50 6.68 -0.06
N SER A 26 1.50 5.45 0.46
CA SER A 26 0.83 5.12 1.73
C SER A 26 1.43 5.89 2.91
N ALA A 27 2.76 5.99 2.97
CA ALA A 27 3.46 6.74 4.00
C ALA A 27 3.19 8.25 3.90
N ASN A 28 3.15 8.80 2.68
CA ASN A 28 2.80 10.20 2.46
C ASN A 28 1.37 10.49 2.91
N ILE A 29 0.40 9.62 2.57
CA ILE A 29 -0.99 9.77 3.03
C ILE A 29 -1.05 9.79 4.56
N ALA A 30 -0.35 8.88 5.24
CA ALA A 30 -0.30 8.87 6.70
C ALA A 30 0.25 10.20 7.27
N LYS A 31 1.32 10.74 6.67
CA LYS A 31 1.89 12.03 7.06
C LYS A 31 0.92 13.19 6.85
N ASP A 32 0.25 13.25 5.70
CA ASP A 32 -0.71 14.31 5.37
C ASP A 32 -1.90 14.30 6.36
N LEU A 33 -2.32 13.11 6.79
CA LEU A 33 -3.38 12.93 7.79
C LEU A 33 -2.95 13.43 9.17
N ASP A 34 -1.72 13.14 9.59
CA ASP A 34 -1.15 13.64 10.84
C ASP A 34 -0.99 15.16 10.82
N GLU A 35 -0.56 15.73 9.69
CA GLU A 35 -0.46 17.18 9.50
C GLU A 35 -1.83 17.86 9.55
N MET A 36 -2.84 17.27 8.92
CA MET A 36 -4.23 17.76 9.01
C MET A 36 -4.76 17.72 10.44
N ASP A 37 -4.50 16.65 11.20
CA ASP A 37 -4.90 16.54 12.61
C ASP A 37 -4.23 17.63 13.48
N ALA A 38 -2.94 17.86 13.27
CA ALA A 38 -2.19 18.88 13.99
C ALA A 38 -2.71 20.30 13.68
N ALA A 39 -2.95 20.62 12.41
CA ALA A 39 -3.49 21.91 11.99
C ALA A 39 -4.89 22.16 12.59
N LEU A 40 -5.75 21.14 12.59
CA LEU A 40 -7.10 21.27 13.13
C LEU A 40 -7.13 21.36 14.67
N LYS A 41 -6.22 20.71 15.39
CA LYS A 41 -6.08 20.88 16.85
C LYS A 41 -5.80 22.32 17.26
N VAL A 42 -4.97 23.03 16.50
CA VAL A 42 -4.67 24.44 16.75
C VAL A 42 -5.91 25.31 16.60
N VAL A 43 -6.72 25.05 15.58
CA VAL A 43 -7.95 25.81 15.31
C VAL A 43 -9.03 25.50 16.35
N THR A 44 -9.19 24.23 16.70
CA THR A 44 -10.29 23.75 17.56
C THR A 44 -10.09 24.04 19.04
N GLY A 45 -8.88 24.41 19.45
CA GLY A 45 -8.60 24.96 20.77
C GLY A 45 -9.28 26.33 21.02
N THR A 46 -9.78 26.99 19.98
CA THR A 46 -10.51 28.27 20.09
C THR A 46 -12.03 28.13 20.00
N TRP A 47 -12.55 26.91 19.80
CA TRP A 47 -13.98 26.65 19.60
C TRP A 47 -14.65 26.34 20.94
N ASP A 48 -15.71 27.08 21.26
CA ASP A 48 -16.44 26.93 22.52
C ASP A 48 -17.43 25.73 22.47
N GLY A 49 -17.57 25.05 23.62
CA GLY A 49 -18.47 23.94 23.96
C GLY A 49 -18.94 22.99 22.85
N GLU A 50 -20.01 23.35 22.17
CA GLU A 50 -20.75 22.48 21.24
C GLU A 50 -19.99 22.24 19.92
N ALA A 51 -19.28 23.26 19.42
CA ALA A 51 -18.46 23.15 18.21
C ALA A 51 -17.24 22.24 18.44
N HIS A 52 -16.70 22.22 19.66
CA HIS A 52 -15.63 21.31 20.04
C HIS A 52 -16.10 19.85 20.06
N ALA A 53 -17.30 19.59 20.60
CA ALA A 53 -17.85 18.24 20.67
C ALA A 53 -18.12 17.64 19.27
N GLU A 54 -18.75 18.41 18.37
CA GLU A 54 -18.97 17.99 16.98
C GLU A 54 -17.66 17.77 16.22
N TYR A 55 -16.66 18.62 16.49
CA TYR A 55 -15.34 18.44 15.89
C TYR A 55 -14.67 17.14 16.32
N VAL A 56 -14.71 16.78 17.62
CA VAL A 56 -14.14 15.51 18.11
C VAL A 56 -14.80 14.31 17.42
N ILE A 57 -16.12 14.37 17.18
CA ILE A 57 -16.84 13.33 16.43
C ILE A 57 -16.34 13.26 14.98
N LEU A 58 -16.18 14.41 14.32
CA LEU A 58 -15.70 14.49 12.94
C LEU A 58 -14.24 14.00 12.81
N GLN A 59 -13.39 14.36 13.75
CA GLN A 59 -12.00 13.92 13.85
C GLN A 59 -11.93 12.39 13.94
N GLY A 60 -12.74 11.76 14.80
CA GLY A 60 -12.82 10.31 14.90
C GLY A 60 -13.24 9.64 13.59
N LYS A 61 -14.21 10.21 12.86
CA LYS A 61 -14.63 9.71 11.53
C LYS A 61 -13.52 9.83 10.50
N TYR A 62 -12.80 10.95 10.50
CA TYR A 62 -11.71 11.20 9.56
C TYR A 62 -10.54 10.24 9.82
N LYS A 63 -10.11 10.10 11.08
CA LYS A 63 -9.07 9.16 11.48
C LYS A 63 -9.40 7.71 11.10
N LYS A 64 -10.65 7.29 11.30
CA LYS A 64 -11.08 5.94 10.89
C LYS A 64 -10.97 5.72 9.37
N ARG A 65 -11.33 6.71 8.56
CA ARG A 65 -11.21 6.63 7.08
C ARG A 65 -9.76 6.59 6.64
N ALA A 66 -8.93 7.42 7.25
CA ALA A 66 -7.48 7.43 7.11
C ALA A 66 -6.86 6.04 7.34
N ASP A 67 -7.17 5.44 8.49
CA ASP A 67 -6.69 4.10 8.85
C ASP A 67 -7.16 3.04 7.83
N ASP A 68 -8.42 3.11 7.38
CA ASP A 68 -8.95 2.19 6.35
C ASP A 68 -8.21 2.36 5.01
N MET A 69 -7.93 3.59 4.58
CA MET A 69 -7.16 3.85 3.35
C MET A 69 -5.74 3.28 3.47
N HIS A 70 -5.08 3.49 4.60
CA HIS A 70 -3.75 2.93 4.85
C HIS A 70 -3.75 1.39 4.82
N LEU A 71 -4.73 0.75 5.48
CA LEU A 71 -4.87 -0.72 5.47
C LEU A 71 -5.12 -1.26 4.05
N ARG A 72 -5.97 -0.60 3.26
CA ARG A 72 -6.23 -0.98 1.87
C ARG A 72 -4.98 -0.87 1.00
N LEU A 73 -4.25 0.23 1.08
CA LEU A 73 -3.03 0.41 0.30
C LEU A 73 -1.94 -0.59 0.69
N LYS A 74 -1.82 -0.90 1.98
CA LYS A 74 -0.95 -1.97 2.47
C LYS A 74 -1.35 -3.33 1.88
N SER A 75 -2.64 -3.64 1.88
CA SER A 75 -3.17 -4.89 1.29
C SER A 75 -2.87 -4.96 -0.22
N VAL A 76 -3.07 -3.87 -0.97
CA VAL A 76 -2.72 -3.80 -2.39
C VAL A 76 -1.23 -4.04 -2.61
N ALA A 77 -0.36 -3.42 -1.81
CA ALA A 77 1.08 -3.65 -1.89
C ALA A 77 1.44 -5.12 -1.62
N GLN A 78 0.81 -5.76 -0.62
CA GLN A 78 0.99 -7.18 -0.32
C GLN A 78 0.51 -8.09 -1.44
N ILE A 79 -0.63 -7.79 -2.07
CA ILE A 79 -1.14 -8.57 -3.22
C ILE A 79 -0.15 -8.52 -4.38
N ILE A 80 0.40 -7.33 -4.66
CA ILE A 80 1.40 -7.15 -5.73
C ILE A 80 2.69 -7.93 -5.43
N GLU A 81 3.14 -7.91 -4.18
CA GLU A 81 4.32 -8.66 -3.74
C GLU A 81 4.10 -10.19 -3.78
N ASN A 82 2.95 -10.67 -3.31
CA ASN A 82 2.59 -12.09 -3.35
C ASN A 82 2.36 -12.60 -4.79
N GLY A 83 1.86 -11.75 -5.68
CA GLY A 83 1.73 -12.05 -7.10
C GLY A 83 3.08 -12.40 -7.75
N LYS A 84 4.15 -11.75 -7.29
CA LYS A 84 5.53 -12.05 -7.68
C LYS A 84 6.00 -13.43 -7.18
N ASP A 85 5.67 -13.81 -5.94
CA ASP A 85 6.04 -15.12 -5.40
C ASP A 85 5.31 -16.29 -6.08
N SER A 86 4.04 -16.10 -6.44
CA SER A 86 3.27 -17.10 -7.21
C SER A 86 3.87 -17.31 -8.61
N TYR A 87 4.39 -16.26 -9.24
CA TYR A 87 5.06 -16.35 -10.53
C TYR A 87 6.42 -17.04 -10.43
N ARG A 88 7.22 -16.73 -9.39
CA ARG A 88 8.51 -17.38 -9.11
C ARG A 88 8.37 -18.89 -8.87
N SER A 89 7.38 -19.30 -8.07
CA SER A 89 7.12 -20.71 -7.79
C SER A 89 6.74 -21.50 -9.05
N THR A 90 5.92 -20.89 -9.90
CA THR A 90 5.44 -21.51 -11.16
C THR A 90 6.57 -21.64 -12.19
N ASP A 91 7.44 -20.63 -12.30
CA ASP A 91 8.57 -20.63 -13.23
C ASP A 91 9.69 -21.58 -12.79
N VAL A 92 10.00 -21.64 -11.48
CA VAL A 92 10.94 -22.63 -10.93
C VAL A 92 10.41 -24.06 -11.08
N LYS A 93 9.12 -24.30 -10.83
CA LYS A 93 8.51 -25.62 -11.06
C LYS A 93 8.55 -26.02 -12.53
N SER A 94 8.20 -25.10 -13.44
CA SER A 94 8.23 -25.37 -14.88
C SER A 94 9.66 -25.59 -15.39
N SER A 95 10.62 -24.80 -14.91
CA SER A 95 12.04 -24.98 -15.27
C SER A 95 12.59 -26.32 -14.78
N ARG A 96 12.21 -26.77 -13.58
CA ARG A 96 12.58 -28.11 -13.07
C ARG A 96 11.97 -29.23 -13.91
N LEU A 97 10.68 -29.13 -14.26
CA LEU A 97 9.99 -30.09 -15.13
C LEU A 97 10.62 -30.19 -16.52
N PHE A 98 11.14 -29.08 -17.05
CA PHE A 98 11.85 -29.06 -18.35
C PHE A 98 13.28 -29.57 -18.28
N THR A 99 13.94 -29.53 -17.10
CA THR A 99 15.33 -30.01 -16.94
C THR A 99 15.39 -31.53 -16.73
N GLU A 100 14.32 -32.15 -16.25
CA GLU A 100 14.24 -33.60 -16.03
C GLU A 100 13.77 -34.39 -17.26
N ALA A 101 13.41 -33.69 -18.35
CA ALA A 101 12.87 -34.28 -19.58
C ALA A 101 13.91 -34.49 -20.70
N PHE A 102 15.21 -34.37 -20.41
CA PHE A 102 16.32 -34.69 -21.33
C PHE A 102 17.45 -35.43 -20.62
#